data_AF-A0A410P610-F1
#
_entry.id   AF-A0A410P610-F1
#
_cell.length_a   1.000
_cell.length_b   1.000
_cell.length_c   1.000
_cell.angle_alpha   90.00
_cell.angle_beta   90.00
_cell.angle_gamma   90.00
#
_symmetry.space_group_name_H-M   'P 1'
#
loop_
_entity.id
_entity.type
_entity.pdbx_description
1 polymer ?
#
loop_
_entity_poly.entity_id
_entity_poly.type
_entity_poly.pdbx_seq_one_letter_code
_entity_poly.pdbx_strand_id
1 'polypeptide(L)'
;MMRIRTRFSSLYSLFYGCVCAGLALILSSCATVPPSTEMVYKPVFEAGPRQDLYHVIGPAETVYRIGRMYDVPADAILRANHITDPRSLKIGQKILIPGAAPLRPVIPLFKSSKWKYIVIHHSVTDDGDATSLDRIHRRRGFDRGLGYDFVIDNGTRTRRDGQIEASPRWIKQMDGAHCKAGGMNQCGIGICLVGDFTHEQPTKAQMDSLVLLVETLRNYYRIPLSRVIRHKDASGARTECPGNSFPWHEFKERLRKGE
;
A
#
# COMPACT_ATOMS: atom_id res chain seq x y z
N MET A 1 -55.71 29.86 59.54
CA MET A 1 -56.00 29.14 60.79
C MET A 1 -56.63 27.81 60.41
N MET A 2 -56.31 26.74 61.15
CA MET A 2 -56.90 25.38 61.09
C MET A 2 -56.16 24.32 60.27
N ARG A 3 -55.61 23.37 61.03
CA ARG A 3 -55.01 22.08 60.64
C ARG A 3 -56.11 21.10 60.25
N ILE A 4 -55.86 20.25 59.24
CA ILE A 4 -56.50 18.94 59.11
C ILE A 4 -55.41 17.89 58.83
N ARG A 5 -55.50 16.79 59.59
CA ARG A 5 -54.64 15.61 59.59
C ARG A 5 -54.88 14.73 58.36
N THR A 6 -53.87 13.97 57.93
CA THR A 6 -53.91 12.49 57.87
C THR A 6 -52.52 11.92 57.58
N ARG A 7 -52.20 10.83 58.28
CA ARG A 7 -51.04 9.95 58.08
C ARG A 7 -51.26 9.10 56.83
N PHE A 8 -50.20 8.68 56.13
CA PHE A 8 -49.97 7.27 55.79
C PHE A 8 -48.51 7.05 55.35
N SER A 9 -48.05 5.86 55.66
CA SER A 9 -46.69 5.33 55.78
C SER A 9 -46.07 4.83 54.47
N SER A 10 -44.75 4.99 54.31
CA SER A 10 -43.82 3.99 53.70
C SER A 10 -42.38 4.54 53.86
N LEU A 11 -41.59 4.13 54.85
CA LEU A 11 -40.65 2.99 54.88
C LEU A 11 -39.58 2.98 53.75
N TYR A 12 -38.33 3.15 54.23
CA TYR A 12 -37.02 2.89 53.62
C TYR A 12 -36.37 3.96 52.72
N SER A 13 -35.63 4.88 53.37
CA SER A 13 -34.42 5.50 52.81
C SER A 13 -33.23 5.06 53.66
N LEU A 14 -32.39 4.16 53.14
CA LEU A 14 -31.07 3.88 53.70
C LEU A 14 -30.01 4.44 52.76
N PHE A 15 -29.44 5.56 53.20
CA PHE A 15 -28.19 6.13 52.75
C PHE A 15 -27.05 5.20 53.20
N TYR A 16 -26.36 4.58 52.25
CA TYR A 16 -24.97 4.16 52.35
C TYR A 16 -24.33 4.64 51.04
N GLY A 17 -23.45 5.64 51.07
CA GLY A 17 -22.09 5.48 51.57
C GLY A 17 -21.20 5.27 50.34
N CYS A 18 -20.83 6.38 49.71
CA CYS A 18 -20.00 6.41 48.52
C CYS A 18 -18.59 5.89 48.88
N VAL A 19 -18.25 4.67 48.46
CA VAL A 19 -16.87 4.16 48.49
C VAL A 19 -16.44 3.91 47.04
N CYS A 20 -15.90 4.95 46.42
CA CYS A 20 -15.13 4.83 45.18
C CYS A 20 -13.73 4.30 45.52
N ALA A 21 -13.56 2.98 45.62
CA ALA A 21 -12.25 2.34 45.56
C ALA A 21 -12.03 1.85 44.12
N GLY A 22 -11.17 2.56 43.40
CA GLY A 22 -10.89 2.32 41.99
C GLY A 22 -10.28 0.93 41.76
N LEU A 23 -11.00 0.09 41.02
CA LEU A 23 -10.36 -0.99 40.28
C LEU A 23 -9.60 -0.36 39.11
N ALA A 24 -8.29 -0.24 39.25
CA ALA A 24 -7.39 -0.01 38.13
C ALA A 24 -7.46 -1.21 37.20
N LEU A 25 -8.35 -1.15 36.20
CA LEU A 25 -8.29 -1.99 35.01
C LEU A 25 -7.02 -1.60 34.25
N ILE A 26 -5.91 -2.27 34.54
CA ILE A 26 -4.75 -2.29 33.66
C ILE A 26 -5.16 -3.09 32.43
N LEU A 27 -5.79 -2.42 31.47
CA LEU A 27 -5.84 -2.89 30.10
C LEU A 27 -4.41 -2.80 29.57
N SER A 28 -3.62 -3.84 29.79
CA SER A 28 -2.39 -4.08 29.05
C SER A 28 -2.76 -4.42 27.60
N SER A 29 -3.20 -3.41 26.85
CA SER A 29 -3.19 -3.45 25.40
C SER A 29 -1.74 -3.28 24.97
N CYS A 30 -0.94 -4.32 25.16
CA CYS A 30 0.17 -4.55 24.26
C CYS A 30 -0.49 -4.86 22.92
N ALA A 31 -0.80 -3.81 22.14
CA ALA A 31 -0.98 -3.96 20.71
C ALA A 31 0.25 -4.73 20.24
N THR A 32 0.04 -6.00 19.90
CA THR A 32 1.09 -6.87 19.37
C THR A 32 1.72 -6.13 18.21
N VAL A 33 3.02 -5.82 18.35
CA VAL A 33 3.84 -5.22 17.31
C VAL A 33 3.51 -5.97 16.01
N PRO A 34 3.06 -5.28 14.95
CA PRO A 34 2.82 -5.95 13.67
C PRO A 34 4.12 -6.70 13.31
N PRO A 35 4.01 -7.96 12.86
CA PRO A 35 5.15 -8.83 12.65
C PRO A 35 6.19 -8.11 11.80
N SER A 36 7.47 -8.21 12.19
CA SER A 36 8.62 -7.62 11.52
C SER A 36 8.43 -7.56 10.00
N THR A 37 8.33 -6.35 9.45
CA THR A 37 8.27 -6.13 8.00
C THR A 37 9.52 -6.73 7.36
N GLU A 38 9.36 -7.78 6.56
CA GLU A 38 10.45 -8.25 5.72
C GLU A 38 10.52 -7.33 4.52
N MET A 39 11.67 -6.69 4.29
CA MET A 39 11.85 -5.87 3.09
C MET A 39 12.64 -6.67 2.07
N VAL A 40 11.97 -7.11 1.02
CA VAL A 40 12.67 -7.69 -0.13
C VAL A 40 13.16 -6.53 -0.98
N TYR A 41 14.48 -6.38 -1.02
CA TYR A 41 15.16 -5.60 -2.03
C TYR A 41 15.90 -6.61 -2.91
N LYS A 42 15.48 -6.77 -4.17
CA LYS A 42 16.37 -7.46 -5.11
C LYS A 42 17.48 -6.46 -5.46
N PRO A 43 18.77 -6.76 -5.19
CA PRO A 43 19.83 -5.99 -5.79
C PRO A 43 19.66 -6.14 -7.29
N VAL A 44 19.26 -5.07 -7.98
CA VAL A 44 19.56 -4.98 -9.39
C VAL A 44 21.08 -4.81 -9.41
N PHE A 45 21.79 -5.79 -9.97
CA PHE A 45 23.26 -5.79 -10.10
C PHE A 45 23.76 -4.70 -11.06
N GLU A 46 23.13 -3.52 -11.08
CA GLU A 46 23.62 -2.41 -11.87
C GLU A 46 24.51 -1.52 -11.00
N ALA A 47 25.81 -1.79 -11.12
CA ALA A 47 26.84 -0.82 -10.77
C ALA A 47 26.76 0.37 -11.74
N GLY A 48 25.80 1.25 -11.50
CA GLY A 48 25.71 2.55 -12.17
C GLY A 48 26.41 3.64 -11.36
N PRO A 49 26.73 4.78 -11.99
CA PRO A 49 27.36 5.89 -11.28
C PRO A 49 26.46 6.39 -10.15
N ARG A 50 27.05 6.63 -8.98
CA ARG A 50 26.37 7.33 -7.89
C ARG A 50 26.35 8.82 -8.19
N GLN A 51 25.19 9.44 -7.99
CA GLN A 51 25.03 10.87 -8.23
C GLN A 51 23.95 11.48 -7.33
N ASP A 52 24.06 12.77 -7.08
CA ASP A 52 23.01 13.52 -6.42
C ASP A 52 21.76 13.57 -7.31
N LEU A 53 20.59 13.32 -6.71
CA LEU A 53 19.31 13.44 -7.39
C LEU A 53 18.23 13.96 -6.45
N TYR A 54 17.14 14.45 -7.03
CA TYR A 54 15.96 14.82 -6.26
C TYR A 54 14.88 13.75 -6.36
N HIS A 55 14.28 13.41 -5.22
CA HIS A 55 13.15 12.51 -5.11
C HIS A 55 11.93 13.29 -4.58
N VAL A 56 10.77 13.07 -5.19
CA VAL A 56 9.50 13.65 -4.73
C VAL A 56 8.77 12.64 -3.85
N ILE A 57 8.47 12.99 -2.60
CA ILE A 57 7.81 12.09 -1.65
C ILE A 57 6.42 11.69 -2.17
N GLY A 58 6.21 10.40 -2.35
CA GLY A 58 4.95 9.78 -2.71
C GLY A 58 4.14 9.29 -1.50
N PRO A 59 2.95 8.73 -1.74
CA PRO A 59 2.06 8.29 -0.67
C PRO A 59 2.69 7.16 0.18
N ALA A 60 2.69 7.35 1.50
CA ALA A 60 3.25 6.40 2.47
C ALA A 60 4.75 6.08 2.32
N GLU A 61 5.51 6.90 1.58
CA GLU A 61 6.97 6.80 1.59
C GLU A 61 7.57 7.32 2.90
N THR A 62 8.71 6.74 3.28
CA THR A 62 9.49 7.15 4.44
C THR A 62 10.93 7.32 4.02
N VAL A 63 11.67 8.21 4.67
CA VAL A 63 13.11 8.41 4.38
C VAL A 63 13.91 7.11 4.50
N TYR A 64 13.49 6.19 5.37
CA TYR A 64 14.11 4.88 5.53
C TYR A 64 13.94 4.00 4.29
N ARG A 65 12.72 3.94 3.74
CA ARG A 65 12.45 3.16 2.51
C ARG A 65 13.11 3.80 1.29
N ILE A 66 13.08 5.13 1.21
CA ILE A 66 13.79 5.90 0.17
C ILE A 66 15.30 5.65 0.25
N GLY A 67 15.88 5.68 1.46
CA GLY A 67 17.29 5.37 1.66
C GLY A 67 17.66 3.96 1.21
N ARG A 68 16.75 2.99 1.39
CA ARG A 68 16.91 1.67 0.77
C ARG A 68 16.87 1.77 -0.75
N MET A 69 15.87 2.41 -1.36
CA MET A 69 15.74 2.53 -2.82
C MET A 69 16.98 3.07 -3.52
N TYR A 70 17.73 3.97 -2.88
CA TYR A 70 18.91 4.62 -3.46
C TYR A 70 20.25 4.16 -2.86
N ASP A 71 20.23 3.20 -1.94
CA ASP A 71 21.40 2.77 -1.17
C ASP A 71 22.14 3.96 -0.51
N VAL A 72 21.37 4.78 0.22
CA VAL A 72 21.85 5.95 0.98
C VAL A 72 21.31 5.86 2.42
N PRO A 73 22.15 6.03 3.45
CA PRO A 73 21.69 6.08 4.84
C PRO A 73 20.64 7.18 5.06
N ALA A 74 19.57 6.86 5.79
CA ALA A 74 18.46 7.78 6.03
C ALA A 74 18.91 9.07 6.72
N ASP A 75 19.85 8.98 7.66
CA ASP A 75 20.45 10.11 8.36
C ASP A 75 21.23 11.05 7.42
N ALA A 76 21.89 10.51 6.39
CA ALA A 76 22.56 11.32 5.37
C ALA A 76 21.54 12.12 4.54
N ILE A 77 20.42 11.49 4.16
CA ILE A 77 19.32 12.18 3.46
C ILE A 77 18.72 13.28 4.36
N LEU A 78 18.44 12.98 5.63
CA LEU A 78 17.88 13.96 6.56
C LEU A 78 18.80 15.17 6.75
N ARG A 79 20.10 14.94 6.95
CA ARG A 79 21.11 16.02 7.05
C ARG A 79 21.18 16.87 5.79
N ALA A 80 21.23 16.24 4.61
CA ALA A 80 21.32 16.93 3.33
C ALA A 80 20.09 17.81 3.03
N ASN A 81 18.96 17.57 3.70
CA ASN A 81 17.73 18.33 3.53
C ASN A 81 17.36 19.20 4.75
N HIS A 82 18.24 19.28 5.75
CA HIS A 82 17.97 20.00 7.01
C HIS A 82 16.68 19.54 7.71
N ILE A 83 16.37 18.24 7.65
CA ILE A 83 15.17 17.65 8.26
C ILE A 83 15.57 17.01 9.59
N THR A 84 15.02 17.52 10.70
CA THR A 84 15.29 16.99 12.05
C THR A 84 14.34 15.87 12.45
N ASP A 85 13.05 16.01 12.14
CA ASP A 85 12.03 14.97 12.39
C ASP A 85 11.65 14.28 11.06
N PRO A 86 11.97 12.99 10.87
CA PRO A 86 11.59 12.23 9.67
C PRO A 86 10.08 12.20 9.40
N ARG A 87 9.25 12.38 10.43
CA ARG A 87 7.78 12.39 10.34
C ARG A 87 7.24 13.70 9.76
N SER A 88 8.09 14.73 9.63
CA SER A 88 7.70 16.02 9.05
C SER A 88 7.59 16.00 7.52
N LEU A 89 8.05 14.92 6.86
CA LEU A 89 7.99 14.76 5.41
C LEU A 89 6.54 14.80 4.91
N LYS A 90 6.31 15.59 3.86
CA LYS A 90 4.99 15.75 3.24
C LYS A 90 4.96 15.14 1.85
N ILE A 91 3.83 14.54 1.48
CA ILE A 91 3.59 14.09 0.10
C ILE A 91 3.76 15.29 -0.85
N GLY A 92 4.49 15.08 -1.96
CA GLY A 92 4.85 16.11 -2.92
C GLY A 92 6.09 16.92 -2.55
N GLN A 93 6.66 16.74 -1.36
CA GLN A 93 7.92 17.39 -0.98
C GLN A 93 9.06 16.85 -1.82
N LYS A 94 9.87 17.73 -2.41
CA LYS A 94 11.09 17.38 -3.13
C LYS A 94 12.26 17.36 -2.16
N ILE A 95 13.01 16.26 -2.10
CA ILE A 95 14.18 16.09 -1.24
C ILE A 95 15.41 15.66 -2.05
N LEU A 96 16.59 16.12 -1.65
CA LEU A 96 17.89 15.72 -2.18
C LEU A 96 18.27 14.34 -1.64
N ILE A 97 18.68 13.44 -2.52
CA ILE A 97 19.27 12.15 -2.18
C ILE A 97 20.75 12.23 -2.56
N PRO A 98 21.67 12.42 -1.59
CA PRO A 98 23.09 12.60 -1.88
C PRO A 98 23.74 11.27 -2.28
N GLY A 99 24.55 11.27 -3.33
CA GLY A 99 25.29 10.08 -3.79
C GLY A 99 24.41 8.86 -4.07
N ALA A 100 23.21 9.09 -4.60
CA ALA A 100 22.23 8.06 -4.88
C ALA A 100 22.79 7.02 -5.86
N ALA A 101 22.71 5.74 -5.50
CA ALA A 101 22.90 4.65 -6.44
C ALA A 101 21.72 4.55 -7.42
N PRO A 102 21.84 3.78 -8.51
CA PRO A 102 20.71 3.44 -9.36
C PRO A 102 19.51 2.94 -8.54
N LEU A 103 18.32 3.40 -8.92
CA LEU A 103 17.09 3.07 -8.22
C LEU A 103 16.88 1.56 -8.23
N ARG A 104 16.66 0.98 -7.04
CA ARG A 104 16.25 -0.41 -6.89
C ARG A 104 14.83 -0.54 -6.33
N PRO A 105 14.07 -1.55 -6.75
CA PRO A 105 12.76 -1.83 -6.19
C PRO A 105 12.89 -2.29 -4.73
N VAL A 106 12.05 -1.72 -3.86
CA VAL A 106 11.92 -2.11 -2.46
C VAL A 106 10.48 -2.54 -2.21
N ILE A 107 10.28 -3.84 -2.04
CA ILE A 107 8.96 -4.45 -1.85
C ILE A 107 8.82 -4.79 -0.36
N PRO A 108 8.06 -4.01 0.42
CA PRO A 108 7.79 -4.36 1.81
C PRO A 108 6.81 -5.55 1.86
N LEU A 109 7.14 -6.57 2.64
CA LEU A 109 6.33 -7.77 2.85
C LEU A 109 5.94 -7.86 4.33
N PHE A 110 4.70 -8.25 4.55
CA PHE A 110 4.10 -8.34 5.87
C PHE A 110 3.53 -9.73 6.05
N LYS A 111 3.79 -10.36 7.20
CA LYS A 111 3.22 -11.69 7.48
C LYS A 111 1.70 -11.59 7.46
N SER A 112 1.08 -12.38 6.58
CA SER A 112 -0.37 -12.38 6.42
C SER A 112 -0.81 -13.67 5.76
N SER A 113 -1.88 -14.27 6.26
CA SER A 113 -2.56 -15.40 5.62
C SER A 113 -3.73 -14.95 4.73
N LYS A 114 -4.02 -13.64 4.69
CA LYS A 114 -5.13 -13.03 3.95
C LYS A 114 -4.99 -13.19 2.44
N TRP A 115 -3.77 -12.99 1.94
CA TRP A 115 -3.52 -12.85 0.51
C TRP A 115 -3.52 -14.22 -0.17
N LYS A 116 -4.46 -14.40 -1.11
CA LYS A 116 -4.70 -15.64 -1.85
C LYS A 116 -4.65 -15.45 -3.37
N TYR A 117 -4.86 -14.22 -3.84
CA TYR A 117 -4.89 -13.87 -5.27
C TYR A 117 -3.99 -12.66 -5.54
N ILE A 118 -3.58 -12.52 -6.79
CA ILE A 118 -3.00 -11.28 -7.32
C ILE A 118 -3.84 -10.88 -8.53
N VAL A 119 -4.32 -9.64 -8.55
CA VAL A 119 -5.20 -9.11 -9.60
C VAL A 119 -4.47 -8.01 -10.36
N ILE A 120 -4.31 -8.20 -11.67
CA ILE A 120 -3.61 -7.25 -12.55
C ILE A 120 -4.59 -6.25 -13.14
N HIS A 121 -4.22 -4.97 -13.05
CA HIS A 121 -4.97 -3.81 -13.50
C HIS A 121 -4.14 -2.91 -14.42
N HIS A 122 -4.84 -2.08 -15.18
CA HIS A 122 -4.30 -0.87 -15.82
C HIS A 122 -5.00 0.37 -15.26
N SER A 123 -4.40 1.55 -15.42
CA SER A 123 -5.01 2.81 -14.94
C SER A 123 -6.07 3.38 -15.90
N VAL A 124 -6.04 3.00 -17.18
CA VAL A 124 -6.78 3.68 -18.27
C VAL A 124 -6.36 5.15 -18.36
N THR A 125 -5.07 5.41 -18.18
CA THR A 125 -4.48 6.76 -18.27
C THR A 125 -3.10 6.65 -18.91
N ASP A 126 -2.81 7.53 -19.85
CA ASP A 126 -1.49 7.58 -20.51
C ASP A 126 -0.41 8.19 -19.59
N ASP A 127 -0.84 8.89 -18.53
CA ASP A 127 0.00 9.56 -17.55
C ASP A 127 -0.42 9.18 -16.12
N GLY A 128 0.55 9.08 -15.21
CA GLY A 128 0.24 8.82 -13.80
C GLY A 128 1.40 8.39 -12.93
N ASP A 129 1.17 8.47 -11.62
CA ASP A 129 1.95 7.88 -10.54
C ASP A 129 1.00 7.54 -9.38
N ALA A 130 1.47 6.94 -8.29
CA ALA A 130 0.62 6.63 -7.13
C ALA A 130 -0.06 7.88 -6.53
N THR A 131 0.59 9.05 -6.62
CA THR A 131 0.03 10.32 -6.11
C THR A 131 -1.15 10.79 -6.97
N SER A 132 -1.02 10.74 -8.29
CA SER A 132 -2.09 11.13 -9.20
C SER A 132 -3.27 10.16 -9.11
N LEU A 133 -3.00 8.85 -9.03
CA LEU A 133 -4.04 7.83 -8.89
C LEU A 133 -4.75 7.92 -7.54
N ASP A 134 -4.04 8.24 -6.44
CA ASP A 134 -4.68 8.52 -5.14
C ASP A 134 -5.67 9.69 -5.26
N ARG A 135 -5.25 10.79 -5.90
CA ARG A 135 -6.11 11.97 -6.13
C ARG A 135 -7.34 11.62 -6.95
N ILE A 136 -7.19 10.85 -8.04
CA ILE A 136 -8.29 10.42 -8.89
C ILE A 136 -9.27 9.54 -8.11
N HIS A 137 -8.78 8.57 -7.34
CA HIS A 137 -9.63 7.71 -6.52
C HIS A 137 -10.42 8.49 -5.46
N ARG A 138 -9.79 9.45 -4.76
CA ARG A 138 -10.49 10.32 -3.80
C ARG A 138 -11.62 11.11 -4.46
N ARG A 139 -11.38 11.68 -5.64
CA ARG A 139 -12.41 12.39 -6.42
C ARG A 139 -13.56 11.47 -6.85
N ARG A 140 -13.30 10.16 -7.01
CA ARG A 140 -14.29 9.12 -7.30
C ARG A 140 -14.97 8.55 -6.04
N GLY A 141 -14.74 9.14 -4.86
CA GLY A 141 -15.39 8.75 -3.62
C GLY A 141 -14.66 7.66 -2.83
N PHE A 142 -13.40 7.36 -3.15
CA PHE A 142 -12.59 6.42 -2.37
C PHE A 142 -12.05 7.16 -1.15
N ASP A 143 -12.79 7.10 -0.04
CA ASP A 143 -12.47 7.72 1.25
C ASP A 143 -11.04 7.43 1.74
N ARG A 144 -10.56 6.21 1.47
CA ARG A 144 -9.23 5.70 1.85
C ARG A 144 -8.17 5.89 0.77
N GLY A 145 -8.47 6.65 -0.29
CA GLY A 145 -7.51 6.99 -1.35
C GLY A 145 -7.24 5.87 -2.35
N LEU A 146 -5.98 5.74 -2.76
CA LEU A 146 -5.51 4.77 -3.76
C LEU A 146 -6.11 3.37 -3.54
N GLY A 147 -6.78 2.83 -4.58
CA GLY A 147 -7.50 1.56 -4.50
C GLY A 147 -6.62 0.32 -4.65
N TYR A 148 -5.44 0.47 -5.24
CA TYR A 148 -4.47 -0.58 -5.50
C TYR A 148 -3.48 -0.74 -4.34
N ASP A 149 -2.91 -1.93 -4.19
CA ASP A 149 -1.83 -2.20 -3.24
C ASP A 149 -0.48 -1.75 -3.79
N PHE A 150 -0.28 -1.94 -5.10
CA PHE A 150 0.91 -1.51 -5.81
C PHE A 150 0.57 -0.78 -7.11
N VAL A 151 1.41 0.17 -7.48
CA VAL A 151 1.42 0.85 -8.77
C VAL A 151 2.76 0.62 -9.45
N ILE A 152 2.76 0.39 -10.76
CA ILE A 152 3.96 0.33 -11.60
C ILE A 152 3.88 1.46 -12.63
N ASP A 153 4.77 2.42 -12.49
CA ASP A 153 4.80 3.65 -13.29
C ASP A 153 5.26 3.43 -14.73
N ASN A 154 4.84 4.33 -15.63
CA ASN A 154 5.30 4.40 -17.03
C ASN A 154 6.29 5.55 -17.27
N GLY A 155 6.75 6.23 -16.21
CA GLY A 155 7.78 7.26 -16.31
C GLY A 155 7.31 8.66 -16.72
N THR A 156 6.00 8.89 -16.80
CA THR A 156 5.42 10.16 -17.29
C THR A 156 5.39 11.29 -16.26
N ARG A 157 5.47 10.96 -14.96
CA ARG A 157 5.43 11.94 -13.86
C ARG A 157 6.71 11.99 -13.03
N THR A 158 6.61 11.75 -11.72
CA THR A 158 7.69 11.94 -10.75
C THR A 158 8.54 10.68 -10.53
N ARG A 159 8.25 9.63 -11.31
CA ARG A 159 8.80 8.28 -11.19
C ARG A 159 9.46 7.88 -12.50
N ARG A 160 10.30 6.86 -12.44
CA ARG A 160 10.90 6.24 -13.63
C ARG A 160 9.96 5.19 -14.20
N ASP A 161 10.08 4.91 -15.49
CA ASP A 161 9.38 3.79 -16.13
C ASP A 161 9.73 2.47 -15.41
N GLY A 162 8.72 1.67 -15.11
CA GLY A 162 8.82 0.43 -14.33
C GLY A 162 8.93 0.62 -12.81
N GLN A 163 8.99 1.84 -12.27
CA GLN A 163 9.13 2.02 -10.82
C GLN A 163 7.92 1.46 -10.06
N ILE A 164 8.18 0.60 -9.07
CA ILE A 164 7.15 -0.01 -8.21
C ILE A 164 6.91 0.88 -6.99
N GLU A 165 5.68 1.37 -6.83
CA GLU A 165 5.22 2.10 -5.65
C GLU A 165 4.27 1.24 -4.80
N ALA A 166 4.64 0.99 -3.54
CA ALA A 166 3.73 0.37 -2.58
C ALA A 166 2.82 1.43 -1.95
N SER A 167 1.51 1.24 -2.07
CA SER A 167 0.51 2.23 -1.69
C SER A 167 0.30 2.31 -0.16
N PRO A 168 -0.38 3.36 0.35
CA PRO A 168 -0.77 3.43 1.75
C PRO A 168 -1.65 2.23 2.18
N ARG A 169 -2.42 1.66 1.24
CA ARG A 169 -3.28 0.50 1.48
C ARG A 169 -2.46 -0.74 1.80
N TRP A 170 -1.41 -0.96 1.03
CA TRP A 170 -0.44 -2.02 1.28
C TRP A 170 0.32 -1.80 2.58
N ILE A 171 0.88 -0.60 2.79
CA ILE A 171 1.66 -0.31 4.02
C ILE A 171 0.82 -0.48 5.29
N LYS A 172 -0.48 -0.17 5.24
CA LYS A 172 -1.42 -0.32 6.36
C LYS A 172 -2.14 -1.68 6.37
N GLN A 173 -1.81 -2.58 5.45
CA GLN A 173 -2.43 -3.92 5.31
C GLN A 173 -3.97 -3.90 5.29
N MET A 174 -4.53 -2.91 4.59
CA MET A 174 -5.96 -2.70 4.48
C MET A 174 -6.59 -3.67 3.44
N ASP A 175 -7.92 -3.78 3.42
CA ASP A 175 -8.62 -4.41 2.28
C ASP A 175 -8.39 -3.60 1.01
N GLY A 176 -8.36 -4.28 -0.14
CA GLY A 176 -8.37 -3.70 -1.48
C GLY A 176 -9.56 -2.76 -1.70
N ALA A 177 -9.43 -1.86 -2.68
CA ALA A 177 -10.60 -1.17 -3.26
C ALA A 177 -10.55 -1.21 -4.80
N HIS A 178 -9.94 -2.25 -5.36
CA HIS A 178 -9.65 -2.38 -6.79
C HIS A 178 -10.55 -3.41 -7.49
N CYS A 179 -11.09 -4.40 -6.78
CA CYS A 179 -11.90 -5.47 -7.36
C CYS A 179 -12.92 -6.03 -6.34
N LYS A 180 -14.19 -5.60 -6.43
CA LYS A 180 -15.27 -6.18 -5.59
C LYS A 180 -15.70 -7.57 -6.08
N ALA A 181 -15.59 -7.82 -7.38
CA ALA A 181 -15.94 -9.09 -8.01
C ALA A 181 -15.19 -10.24 -7.34
N GLY A 182 -15.86 -11.36 -7.13
CA GLY A 182 -15.30 -12.55 -6.47
C GLY A 182 -14.79 -12.33 -5.05
N GLY A 183 -15.10 -11.21 -4.38
CA GLY A 183 -14.54 -10.87 -3.06
C GLY A 183 -13.04 -10.58 -3.09
N MET A 184 -12.50 -10.13 -4.23
CA MET A 184 -11.06 -9.94 -4.39
C MET A 184 -10.49 -8.82 -3.51
N ASN A 185 -11.26 -7.80 -3.12
CA ASN A 185 -10.78 -6.79 -2.18
C ASN A 185 -10.35 -7.37 -0.82
N GLN A 186 -10.92 -8.50 -0.39
CA GLN A 186 -10.60 -9.11 0.90
C GLN A 186 -9.42 -10.08 0.85
N CYS A 187 -9.06 -10.60 -0.33
CA CYS A 187 -8.03 -11.64 -0.44
C CYS A 187 -7.08 -11.51 -1.64
N GLY A 188 -7.29 -10.53 -2.51
CA GLY A 188 -6.48 -10.24 -3.69
C GLY A 188 -5.56 -9.05 -3.46
N ILE A 189 -4.33 -9.15 -3.96
CA ILE A 189 -3.39 -8.03 -4.03
C ILE A 189 -3.59 -7.34 -5.38
N GLY A 190 -3.99 -6.08 -5.38
CA GLY A 190 -4.21 -5.28 -6.58
C GLY A 190 -2.93 -4.62 -7.06
N ILE A 191 -2.46 -4.98 -8.26
CA ILE A 191 -1.31 -4.35 -8.93
C ILE A 191 -1.82 -3.60 -10.16
N CYS A 192 -1.58 -2.28 -10.21
CA CYS A 192 -1.96 -1.45 -11.35
C CYS A 192 -0.72 -0.97 -12.11
N LEU A 193 -0.71 -1.16 -13.43
CA LEU A 193 0.27 -0.53 -14.31
C LEU A 193 -0.34 0.76 -14.87
N VAL A 194 0.42 1.84 -14.88
CA VAL A 194 0.00 3.10 -15.49
C VAL A 194 0.01 2.94 -17.02
N GLY A 195 -1.14 3.14 -17.67
CA GLY A 195 -1.32 3.01 -19.12
C GLY A 195 -2.75 2.64 -19.52
N ASP A 196 -3.07 2.75 -20.81
CA ASP A 196 -4.30 2.22 -21.41
C ASP A 196 -4.01 1.04 -22.35
N PHE A 197 -3.82 -0.15 -21.75
CA PHE A 197 -3.54 -1.35 -22.53
C PHE A 197 -4.75 -1.95 -23.26
N THR A 198 -5.80 -1.16 -23.50
CA THR A 198 -6.83 -1.51 -24.47
C THR A 198 -6.25 -1.46 -25.89
N HIS A 199 -5.39 -0.47 -26.16
CA HIS A 199 -4.86 -0.20 -27.50
C HIS A 199 -3.33 -0.31 -27.63
N GLU A 200 -2.61 -0.25 -26.51
CA GLU A 200 -1.15 -0.35 -26.47
C GLU A 200 -0.68 -1.46 -25.52
N GLN A 201 0.61 -1.81 -25.59
CA GLN A 201 1.21 -2.77 -24.65
C GLN A 201 1.94 -2.01 -23.52
N PRO A 202 2.04 -2.59 -22.31
CA PRO A 202 2.92 -2.05 -21.28
C PRO A 202 4.38 -1.99 -21.76
N THR A 203 5.16 -1.06 -21.20
CA THR A 203 6.60 -0.98 -21.52
C THR A 203 7.33 -2.23 -21.06
N LYS A 204 8.52 -2.48 -21.64
CA LYS A 204 9.39 -3.57 -21.18
C LYS A 204 9.75 -3.42 -19.70
N ALA A 205 10.05 -2.20 -19.23
CA ALA A 205 10.41 -1.95 -17.83
C ALA A 205 9.23 -2.21 -16.87
N GLN A 206 8.00 -1.87 -17.28
CA GLN A 206 6.80 -2.22 -16.54
C GLN A 206 6.62 -3.74 -16.45
N MET A 207 6.79 -4.46 -17.57
CA MET A 207 6.65 -5.92 -17.60
C MET A 207 7.71 -6.62 -16.76
N ASP A 208 8.96 -6.15 -16.80
CA ASP A 208 10.05 -6.67 -15.98
C ASP A 208 9.76 -6.47 -14.48
N SER A 209 9.27 -5.30 -14.11
CA SER A 209 8.90 -4.96 -12.74
C SER A 209 7.66 -5.72 -12.27
N LEU A 210 6.70 -5.97 -13.16
CA LEU A 210 5.52 -6.75 -12.86
C LEU A 210 5.89 -8.21 -12.56
N VAL A 211 6.74 -8.83 -13.38
CA VAL A 211 7.23 -10.20 -13.14
C VAL A 211 7.95 -10.28 -11.81
N LEU A 212 8.88 -9.35 -11.57
CA LEU A 212 9.60 -9.26 -10.30
C LEU A 212 8.65 -9.18 -9.09
N LEU A 213 7.70 -8.26 -9.13
CA LEU A 213 6.75 -8.04 -8.04
C LEU A 213 5.89 -9.26 -7.80
N VAL A 214 5.34 -9.85 -8.87
CA VAL A 214 4.43 -10.99 -8.78
C VAL A 214 5.14 -12.23 -8.29
N GLU A 215 6.35 -12.55 -8.77
CA GLU A 215 7.16 -13.65 -8.21
C GLU A 215 7.44 -13.45 -6.73
N THR A 216 7.86 -12.24 -6.33
CA THR A 216 8.18 -11.92 -4.94
C THR A 216 6.97 -12.16 -4.04
N LEU A 217 5.81 -11.62 -4.41
CA LEU A 217 4.57 -11.79 -3.65
C LEU A 217 4.09 -13.24 -3.64
N ARG A 218 4.13 -13.92 -4.79
CA ARG A 218 3.72 -15.33 -4.90
C ARG A 218 4.54 -16.23 -3.99
N ASN A 219 5.86 -16.07 -4.01
CA ASN A 219 6.76 -16.91 -3.24
C ASN A 219 6.57 -16.69 -1.74
N TYR A 220 6.44 -15.44 -1.32
CA TYR A 220 6.23 -15.10 0.08
C TYR A 220 4.86 -15.56 0.63
N TYR A 221 3.78 -15.29 -0.13
CA TYR A 221 2.41 -15.60 0.30
C TYR A 221 1.90 -16.97 -0.15
N ARG A 222 2.75 -17.76 -0.84
CA ARG A 222 2.43 -19.07 -1.42
C ARG A 222 1.21 -19.03 -2.35
N ILE A 223 1.15 -18.01 -3.21
CA ILE A 223 0.06 -17.82 -4.18
C ILE A 223 0.39 -18.62 -5.45
N PRO A 224 -0.39 -19.66 -5.81
CA PRO A 224 -0.13 -20.45 -7.00
C PRO A 224 -0.35 -19.61 -8.26
N LEU A 225 0.33 -19.97 -9.35
CA LEU A 225 0.21 -19.23 -10.61
C LEU A 225 -1.24 -19.14 -11.09
N SER A 226 -2.06 -20.17 -10.86
CA SER A 226 -3.50 -20.17 -11.19
C SER A 226 -4.32 -19.07 -10.50
N ARG A 227 -3.79 -18.44 -9.44
CA ARG A 227 -4.42 -17.33 -8.71
C ARG A 227 -3.80 -15.96 -9.01
N VAL A 228 -2.96 -15.88 -10.03
CA VAL A 228 -2.61 -14.62 -10.68
C VAL A 228 -3.55 -14.43 -11.86
N ILE A 229 -4.47 -13.46 -11.72
CA ILE A 229 -5.61 -13.26 -12.62
C ILE A 229 -5.66 -11.82 -13.16
N ARG A 230 -6.32 -11.64 -14.30
CA ARG A 230 -6.73 -10.30 -14.75
C ARG A 230 -7.94 -9.85 -13.96
N HIS A 231 -8.18 -8.54 -13.86
CA HIS A 231 -9.41 -8.04 -13.26
C HIS A 231 -10.66 -8.63 -13.94
N LYS A 232 -10.68 -8.73 -15.28
CA LYS A 232 -11.79 -9.33 -16.02
C LYS A 232 -12.04 -10.82 -15.74
N ASP A 233 -11.04 -11.53 -15.22
CA ASP A 233 -11.17 -12.96 -14.90
C ASP A 233 -11.73 -13.20 -13.48
N ALA A 234 -11.88 -12.15 -12.66
CA ALA A 234 -12.49 -12.29 -11.34
C ALA A 234 -13.99 -12.62 -11.47
N SER A 235 -14.48 -13.55 -10.65
CA SER A 235 -15.87 -14.04 -10.74
C SER A 235 -16.89 -12.90 -10.59
N GLY A 236 -17.72 -12.70 -11.61
CA GLY A 236 -18.71 -11.62 -11.65
C GLY A 236 -18.15 -10.25 -12.08
N ALA A 237 -16.90 -10.15 -12.51
CA ALA A 237 -16.33 -8.92 -13.04
C ALA A 237 -16.96 -8.59 -14.41
N ARG A 238 -17.20 -7.29 -14.64
CA ARG A 238 -17.67 -6.73 -15.92
C ARG A 238 -16.76 -5.57 -16.28
N THR A 239 -15.63 -5.89 -16.88
CA THR A 239 -14.56 -4.93 -17.22
C THR A 239 -13.66 -5.54 -18.29
N GLU A 240 -13.00 -4.70 -19.08
CA GLU A 240 -11.95 -5.13 -20.01
C GLU A 240 -10.56 -5.15 -19.37
N CYS A 241 -10.43 -4.60 -18.16
CA CYS A 241 -9.21 -4.47 -17.39
C CYS A 241 -8.47 -5.83 -17.25
N PRO A 242 -7.14 -5.90 -17.50
CA PRO A 242 -6.20 -4.80 -17.71
C PRO A 242 -6.05 -4.34 -19.18
N GLY A 243 -7.07 -4.53 -20.01
CA GLY A 243 -7.05 -4.17 -21.43
C GLY A 243 -6.80 -5.37 -22.33
N ASN A 244 -7.26 -5.30 -23.58
CA ASN A 244 -7.18 -6.39 -24.55
C ASN A 244 -5.78 -6.55 -25.17
N SER A 245 -4.97 -5.50 -25.15
CA SER A 245 -3.60 -5.50 -25.65
C SER A 245 -2.57 -5.87 -24.58
N PHE A 246 -2.98 -6.04 -23.32
CA PHE A 246 -2.09 -6.55 -22.27
C PHE A 246 -1.57 -7.95 -22.63
N PRO A 247 -0.24 -8.18 -22.68
CA PRO A 247 0.36 -9.44 -23.16
C PRO A 247 0.29 -10.55 -22.11
N TRP A 248 -0.94 -11.02 -21.80
CA TRP A 248 -1.22 -11.95 -20.71
C TRP A 248 -0.49 -13.29 -20.85
N HIS A 249 -0.44 -13.87 -22.06
CA HIS A 249 0.23 -15.14 -22.29
C HIS A 249 1.73 -15.03 -22.01
N GLU A 250 2.40 -14.04 -22.60
CA GLU A 250 3.83 -13.78 -22.39
C GLU A 250 4.14 -13.56 -20.90
N PHE A 251 3.35 -12.73 -20.22
CA PHE A 251 3.48 -12.50 -18.79
C PHE A 251 3.45 -13.80 -17.98
N LYS A 252 2.47 -14.69 -18.27
CA LYS A 252 2.34 -15.97 -17.57
C LYS A 252 3.48 -16.93 -17.88
N GLU A 253 3.99 -16.95 -19.12
CA GLU A 253 5.17 -17.74 -19.47
C GLU A 253 6.42 -17.28 -18.72
N ARG A 254 6.61 -15.96 -18.59
CA ARG A 254 7.73 -15.39 -17.83
C ARG A 254 7.69 -15.83 -16.36
N LEU A 255 6.51 -15.87 -15.76
CA LEU A 255 6.32 -16.35 -14.38
C LEU A 255 6.52 -17.86 -14.21
N ARG A 256 6.32 -18.68 -15.25
CA ARG A 256 6.58 -20.13 -15.18
C ARG A 256 8.07 -20.45 -15.23
N LYS A 257 8.84 -19.69 -16.01
CA LYS A 257 10.29 -19.89 -16.14
C LYS A 257 11.07 -19.59 -14.84
N GLY A 258 10.45 -18.88 -13.89
CA GLY A 258 11.01 -18.58 -12.57
C GLY A 258 10.56 -19.52 -11.45
N GLU A 259 9.73 -20.53 -11.74
CA GLU A 259 9.37 -21.64 -10.83
C GLU A 259 10.44 -22.74 -10.84
#